data_AF-A0A2D6IK82-F1
#
_entry.id   AF-A0A2D6IK82-F1
#
_cell.length_a   1.000
_cell.length_b   1.000
_cell.length_c   1.000
_cell.angle_alpha   90.00
_cell.angle_beta   90.00
_cell.angle_gamma   90.00
#
_symmetry.space_group_name_H-M   'P 1'
#
loop_
_entity.id
_entity.type
_entity.pdbx_description
1 polymer ?
#
loop_
_entity_poly.entity_id
_entity_poly.type
_entity_poly.pdbx_seq_one_letter_code
_entity_poly.pdbx_strand_id
1 'polypeptide(L)'
;MLVKLVEVSRTAGAAGKNHYKMNEIFVNPESIVNIREDIQFNRLFQEGQLPWDNLNQCTVFSTITMNSGAISNVVTVAGSPSQIQEKCFVAQKQLLKG
;
A
#
# COMPACT_ATOMS: atom_id res chain seq x y z
N MET A 1 -5.91 -16.89 1.65
CA MET A 1 -5.62 -16.19 2.93
C MET A 1 -5.55 -14.70 2.63
N LEU A 2 -6.24 -13.84 3.39
CA LEU A 2 -6.16 -12.39 3.22
C LEU A 2 -5.01 -11.82 4.04
N VAL A 3 -4.33 -10.81 3.49
CA VAL A 3 -3.21 -10.12 4.15
C VAL A 3 -3.61 -8.70 4.47
N LYS A 4 -3.40 -8.29 5.72
CA LYS A 4 -3.68 -6.93 6.20
C LYS A 4 -2.59 -5.96 5.73
N LEU A 5 -2.98 -4.91 5.01
CA LEU A 5 -2.13 -3.78 4.62
C LEU A 5 -2.77 -2.47 5.11
N VAL A 6 -2.00 -1.39 5.09
CA VAL A 6 -2.50 -0.04 5.39
C VAL A 6 -2.53 0.72 4.07
N GLU A 7 -3.73 0.97 3.57
CA GLU A 7 -3.98 1.85 2.43
C GLU A 7 -3.78 3.29 2.84
N VAL A 8 -3.20 4.06 1.91
CA VAL A 8 -3.20 5.51 1.94
C VAL A 8 -4.09 6.03 0.82
N SER A 9 -5.27 6.52 1.20
CA SER A 9 -6.24 7.05 0.27
C SER A 9 -6.14 8.58 0.20
N ARG A 10 -6.20 9.12 -1.02
CA ARG A 10 -6.35 10.55 -1.28
C ARG A 10 -7.80 10.83 -1.66
N THR A 11 -8.49 11.60 -0.84
CA THR A 11 -9.81 12.13 -1.16
C THR A 11 -9.67 13.60 -1.58
N ALA A 12 -10.14 13.94 -2.77
CA ALA A 12 -10.27 15.34 -3.18
C ALA A 12 -11.32 16.01 -2.28
N GLY A 13 -10.90 16.97 -1.46
CA GLY A 13 -11.80 17.75 -0.63
C GLY A 13 -12.44 18.90 -1.41
N ALA A 14 -13.47 19.51 -0.82
CA ALA A 14 -13.99 20.80 -1.29
C ALA A 14 -12.88 21.87 -1.23
N ALA A 15 -12.86 22.78 -2.21
CA ALA A 15 -11.88 23.87 -2.34
C ALA A 15 -10.41 23.45 -2.63
N GLY A 16 -10.19 22.34 -3.34
CA GLY A 16 -8.87 21.98 -3.88
C GLY A 16 -7.86 21.46 -2.85
N LYS A 17 -8.28 21.27 -1.60
CA LYS A 17 -7.46 20.65 -0.55
C LYS A 17 -7.52 19.13 -0.66
N ASN A 18 -6.37 18.48 -0.67
CA ASN A 18 -6.28 17.04 -0.61
C ASN A 18 -6.43 16.59 0.84
N HIS A 19 -7.37 15.69 1.11
CA HIS A 19 -7.44 14.99 2.38
C HIS A 19 -6.83 13.62 2.21
N TYR A 20 -5.92 13.27 3.11
CA TYR A 20 -5.27 11.98 3.13
C TYR A 20 -5.79 11.19 4.32
N LYS A 21 -6.12 9.92 4.10
CA LYS A 21 -6.57 9.00 5.15
C LYS A 21 -5.85 7.68 5.05
N MET A 22 -5.53 7.12 6.21
CA MET A 22 -5.03 5.75 6.32
C MET A 22 -6.18 4.83 6.68
N ASN A 23 -6.37 3.79 5.87
CA ASN A 23 -7.37 2.77 6.12
C ASN A 23 -6.71 1.40 6.18
N GLU A 24 -7.19 0.53 7.06
CA GLU A 24 -6.77 -0.86 7.03
C GLU A 24 -7.51 -1.60 5.92
N ILE A 25 -6.78 -2.29 5.06
CA ILE A 25 -7.33 -3.10 3.97
C ILE A 25 -6.87 -4.55 4.09
N PHE A 26 -7.71 -5.46 3.60
CA PHE A 26 -7.40 -6.88 3.52
C PHE A 26 -7.34 -7.28 2.05
N VAL A 27 -6.17 -7.66 1.57
CA VAL A 27 -5.95 -7.98 0.15
C VAL A 27 -5.74 -9.47 -0.05
N ASN A 28 -6.19 -9.99 -1.19
CA ASN A 28 -5.85 -11.33 -1.64
C ASN A 28 -4.49 -11.29 -2.37
N PRO A 29 -3.42 -11.92 -1.83
CA PRO A 29 -2.11 -11.94 -2.49
C PRO A 29 -2.13 -12.52 -3.91
N GLU A 30 -3.01 -13.50 -4.17
CA GLU A 30 -3.11 -14.16 -5.49
C GLU A 30 -3.64 -13.22 -6.58
N SER A 31 -4.33 -12.15 -6.19
CA SER A 31 -4.86 -11.15 -7.12
C SER A 31 -3.88 -10.00 -7.38
N ILE A 32 -2.75 -9.94 -6.66
CA ILE A 32 -1.72 -8.91 -6.85
C ILE A 32 -0.91 -9.26 -8.10
N VAL A 33 -0.94 -8.35 -9.07
CA VAL A 33 -0.20 -8.52 -10.34
C VAL A 33 1.06 -7.65 -10.41
N ASN A 34 1.12 -6.59 -9.60
CA ASN A 34 2.26 -5.68 -9.59
C ASN A 34 2.41 -5.01 -8.22
N ILE A 35 3.66 -4.83 -7.78
CA ILE A 35 4.04 -4.05 -6.61
C ILE A 35 5.17 -3.11 -7.07
N ARG A 36 4.97 -1.81 -6.93
CA ARG A 36 5.98 -0.80 -7.27
C ARG A 36 6.03 0.29 -6.21
N GLU A 37 7.15 0.96 -6.09
CA GLU A 37 7.27 2.13 -5.21
C GLU A 37 6.43 3.31 -5.73
N ASP A 38 5.77 4.04 -4.83
CA ASP A 38 5.02 5.26 -5.15
C ASP A 38 5.88 6.50 -4.88
N ILE A 39 6.70 6.86 -5.88
CA ILE A 39 7.65 7.98 -5.80
C ILE A 39 6.94 9.31 -5.50
N GLN A 40 5.71 9.49 -6.02
CA GLN A 40 4.95 10.72 -5.81
C GLN A 40 4.53 10.85 -4.35
N PHE A 41 4.00 9.76 -3.75
CA PHE A 41 3.65 9.76 -2.33
C PHE A 41 4.86 9.89 -1.42
N ASN A 42 5.98 9.25 -1.76
CA ASN A 42 7.23 9.38 -1.01
C ASN A 42 7.71 10.83 -1.00
N ARG A 43 7.64 11.51 -2.14
CA ARG A 43 7.97 12.93 -2.25
C ARG A 43 7.03 13.80 -1.39
N LEU A 44 5.72 13.61 -1.49
CA LEU A 44 4.74 14.37 -0.69
C LEU A 44 4.94 14.17 0.83
N PHE A 45 5.36 12.98 1.24
CA PHE A 45 5.67 12.68 2.64
C PHE A 45 6.94 13.39 3.10
N GLN A 46 8.01 13.34 2.30
CA GLN A 46 9.27 14.04 2.59
C GLN A 46 9.10 15.57 2.62
N GLU A 47 8.21 16.12 1.78
CA GLU A 47 7.87 17.53 1.75
C GLU A 47 6.94 17.97 2.91
N GLY A 48 6.53 17.04 3.79
CA GLY A 48 5.67 17.35 4.94
C GLY A 48 4.23 17.72 4.56
N GLN A 49 3.79 17.40 3.34
CA GLN A 49 2.44 17.71 2.86
C GLN A 49 1.39 16.71 3.36
N LEU A 50 1.81 15.64 4.03
CA LEU A 50 0.94 14.61 4.57
C LEU A 50 0.70 14.87 6.07
N PRO A 51 -0.55 14.79 6.55
CA PRO A 51 -0.94 15.26 7.88
C PRO A 51 -0.53 14.33 9.04
N TRP A 52 0.41 13.39 8.82
CA TRP A 52 0.78 12.38 9.81
C TRP A 52 2.09 12.74 10.50
N ASP A 53 1.99 13.54 11.55
CA ASP A 53 3.14 13.99 12.36
C ASP A 53 3.87 12.85 13.08
N ASN A 54 3.20 11.72 13.29
CA ASN A 54 3.71 10.55 14.03
C ASN A 54 4.14 9.39 13.14
N LEU A 55 4.10 9.54 11.81
CA LEU A 55 4.60 8.49 10.92
C LEU A 55 6.12 8.57 10.89
N ASN A 56 6.79 7.44 11.04
CA ASN A 56 8.25 7.40 10.96
C ASN A 56 8.70 7.96 9.60
N GLN A 57 9.64 8.91 9.59
CA GLN A 57 10.14 9.57 8.38
C GLN A 57 10.76 8.59 7.36
N CYS A 58 11.11 7.38 7.81
CA CYS A 58 11.59 6.30 6.95
C CYS A 58 10.46 5.48 6.30
N THR A 59 9.19 5.90 6.42
CA THR A 59 8.08 5.18 5.80
C THR A 59 8.09 5.38 4.29
N VAL A 60 8.16 4.28 3.56
CA VAL A 60 8.06 4.23 2.10
C VAL A 60 6.64 3.83 1.74
N PHE A 61 6.11 4.36 0.64
CA PHE A 61 4.83 3.98 0.07
C PHE A 61 5.02 3.20 -1.22
N SER A 62 4.13 2.24 -1.45
CA SER A 62 4.12 1.42 -2.65
C SER A 62 2.73 1.38 -3.25
N THR A 63 2.64 1.36 -4.57
CA THR A 63 1.42 1.05 -5.29
C THR A 63 1.32 -0.45 -5.52
N ILE A 64 0.21 -1.05 -5.10
CA ILE A 64 -0.18 -2.41 -5.50
C ILE A 64 -1.24 -2.33 -6.60
N THR A 65 -1.06 -3.13 -7.65
CA THR A 65 -2.08 -3.35 -8.67
C THR A 65 -2.66 -4.72 -8.47
N MET A 66 -3.98 -4.77 -8.33
CA MET A 66 -4.75 -6.01 -8.19
C MET A 66 -5.64 -6.18 -9.41
N ASN A 67 -5.71 -7.39 -9.94
CA ASN A 67 -6.62 -7.73 -11.01
C ASN A 67 -7.75 -8.62 -10.47
N SER A 68 -8.99 -8.18 -10.63
CA SER A 68 -10.19 -8.95 -10.26
C SER A 68 -10.98 -9.40 -11.50
N GLY A 69 -10.27 -9.70 -12.59
CA GLY A 69 -10.85 -10.15 -13.87
C GLY A 69 -11.13 -8.97 -14.79
N ALA A 70 -12.28 -8.31 -14.63
CA ALA A 70 -12.72 -7.23 -15.53
C ALA A 70 -12.18 -5.85 -15.15
N ILE A 71 -11.73 -5.66 -13.89
CA ILE A 71 -11.31 -4.37 -13.35
C ILE A 71 -9.95 -4.53 -12.66
N SER A 72 -9.00 -3.67 -13.06
CA SER A 72 -7.76 -3.47 -12.34
C SER A 72 -7.96 -2.42 -11.26
N ASN A 73 -7.68 -2.77 -10.00
CA ASN A 73 -7.70 -1.84 -8.89
C ASN A 73 -6.27 -1.46 -8.54
N VAL A 74 -6.05 -0.17 -8.32
CA VAL A 74 -4.74 0.38 -7.96
C VAL A 74 -4.87 1.03 -6.60
N VAL A 75 -4.04 0.60 -5.66
CA VAL A 75 -4.08 1.07 -4.27
C VAL A 75 -2.67 1.45 -3.83
N THR A 76 -2.53 2.60 -3.18
CA THR A 76 -1.27 2.99 -2.53
C THR A 76 -1.30 2.50 -1.09
N VAL A 77 -0.26 1.80 -0.67
CA VAL A 77 -0.12 1.21 0.67
C VAL A 77 1.19 1.66 1.33
N ALA A 78 1.19 1.68 2.66
CA ALA A 78 2.39 1.95 3.44
C ALA A 78 3.27 0.69 3.54
N GLY A 79 4.54 0.83 3.16
CA GLY A 79 5.56 -0.22 3.13
C GLY A 79 6.40 -0.18 1.86
N SER A 80 7.64 -0.68 1.93
CA SER A 80 8.45 -0.87 0.73
C SER A 80 7.95 -2.06 -0.11
N PRO A 81 8.25 -2.12 -1.42
CA PRO A 81 7.83 -3.24 -2.26
C PRO A 81 8.30 -4.59 -1.73
N SER A 82 9.53 -4.66 -1.20
CA SER A 82 10.09 -5.88 -0.60
C SER A 82 9.34 -6.32 0.65
N GLN A 83 8.98 -5.39 1.55
CA GLN A 83 8.21 -5.71 2.76
C GLN A 83 6.82 -6.24 2.41
N ILE A 84 6.16 -5.64 1.41
CA ILE A 84 4.83 -6.07 0.96
C ILE A 84 4.94 -7.44 0.30
N GLN A 85 5.95 -7.67 -0.55
CA GLN A 85 6.21 -8.96 -1.17
C GLN A 85 6.43 -10.04 -0.11
N GLU A 86 7.26 -9.79 0.91
CA GLU A 86 7.49 -10.72 2.00
C GLU A 86 6.19 -11.05 2.74
N LYS A 87 5.44 -10.01 3.13
CA LYS A 87 4.18 -10.18 3.87
C LYS A 87 3.12 -10.93 3.07
N CYS A 88 3.05 -10.70 1.76
CA CYS A 88 2.05 -11.31 0.88
C CYS A 88 2.40 -12.75 0.46
N PHE A 89 3.69 -13.07 0.26
CA PHE A 89 4.10 -14.32 -0.39
C PHE A 89 5.00 -15.23 0.46
N VAL A 90 5.68 -14.74 1.51
CA VAL A 90 6.55 -15.59 2.35
C VAL A 90 5.73 -16.46 3.31
N ALA A 91 4.57 -15.98 3.76
CA ALA A 91 3.66 -16.77 4.60
C ALA A 91 3.12 -18.04 3.89
N GLN A 92 3.18 -18.12 2.55
CA GLN A 92 2.81 -19.33 1.80
C GLN A 92 3.93 -20.39 1.73
N LYS A 93 5.18 -20.04 2.06
CA LYS A 93 6.35 -20.90 1.85
C LYS A 93 6.68 -21.87 3.00
N GLN A 94 5.95 -21.88 4.10
CA GLN A 94 6.25 -22.79 5.21
C GLN A 94 5.06 -23.66 5.61
N LEU A 95 5.08 -24.87 5.08
CA LEU A 95 5.01 -26.12 5.84
C LEU A 95 5.52 -27.23 4.88
N LEU A 96 6.85 -27.30 4.69
CA LEU A 96 7.45 -28.55 4.26
C LEU A 96 7.23 -29.54 5.40
N LYS A 97 6.21 -30.38 5.26
CA LYS A 97 5.97 -31.51 6.16
C LYS A 97 7.15 -32.48 6.01
N GLY A 98 8.06 -32.42 6.98
CA GLY A 98 8.97 -33.52 7.28
C GLY A 98 8.25 -34.57 8.11
#